data_AF-A0A397V040-F1
#
_entry.id   AF-A0A397V040-F1
#
_cell.length_a   1.000
_cell.length_b   1.000
_cell.length_c   1.000
_cell.angle_alpha   90.00
_cell.angle_beta   90.00
_cell.angle_gamma   90.00
#
_symmetry.space_group_name_H-M   'P 1'
#
loop_
_entity.id
_entity.type
_entity.pdbx_description
1 polymer ?
#
loop_
_entity_poly.entity_id
_entity_poly.type
_entity_poly.pdbx_seq_one_letter_code
_entity_poly.pdbx_strand_id
1 'polypeptide(L)'
;MTTKFFEQLSSNLIELLKNSDKYNVIIEVGQEPNNQAFKVHSIILNSRSLYFKDKLGKITYNNNNVKIIKQPNVSIEVFDIIINEFGLEELIKHIQLFLLENNSSWLRLNFSRVYQASFKNDNLKDLQQFFANIIAKHPNIIFDSDEFLTLSENILIFILKLDNLQMDEGKIWDYVIKRGVAQNLSLPPDIDKWSDEHFLTLKNSLQNCLPLIRYFQISGEDIFDKIRPYQKLLEPALWADIMLKFMAPNRNITITSHVLPPRINLPTTLPSRDSISIAESNKASELRKSGEAYIKIGRYKESLVDLTKSLDIEPNNAFALKNRGVVYYKMKEYDKSLADLDKEIEPDDAFALRCRGETYYWMDKFEESLADLNKSLEIEPNSALTLRLRGNTYRMMKRYEESLADLNKSLEIEPNNAFALRSRGKAYRMMKRYEESLANFNKSLEIEPNNAFALKNRGKTYYLMDKYEESLADLNKSLDIEPNNTDALANRGETYRMMERYEESLADLNKSLEIEPNHAFTLRIRGKTLLLDG
;
A
#
# COMPACT_ATOMS: atom_id res chain seq x y z
N MET A 1 -12.47 -32.09 -5.31
CA MET A 1 -13.38 -31.66 -6.39
C MET A 1 -13.10 -30.21 -6.82
N THR A 2 -12.69 -29.32 -5.91
CA THR A 2 -12.33 -27.91 -6.14
C THR A 2 -10.98 -27.67 -6.82
N THR A 3 -9.98 -28.55 -6.67
CA THR A 3 -8.70 -28.43 -7.40
C THR A 3 -8.88 -28.52 -8.91
N LYS A 4 -9.75 -29.44 -9.38
CA LYS A 4 -10.18 -29.49 -10.79
C LYS A 4 -10.91 -28.23 -11.24
N PHE A 5 -11.69 -27.60 -10.36
CA PHE A 5 -12.41 -26.35 -10.65
C PHE A 5 -11.46 -25.16 -10.82
N PHE A 6 -10.44 -25.03 -9.98
CA PHE A 6 -9.47 -23.94 -10.06
C PHE A 6 -8.41 -24.15 -11.16
N GLU A 7 -8.03 -25.41 -11.43
CA GLU A 7 -7.27 -25.78 -12.63
C GLU A 7 -8.07 -25.46 -13.91
N GLN A 8 -9.35 -25.83 -13.94
CA GLN A 8 -10.25 -25.45 -15.04
C GLN A 8 -10.42 -23.94 -15.14
N LEU A 9 -10.56 -23.19 -14.04
CA LEU A 9 -10.75 -21.74 -14.10
C LEU A 9 -9.53 -21.02 -14.68
N SER A 10 -8.32 -21.40 -14.27
CA SER A 10 -7.07 -20.86 -14.80
C SER A 10 -6.87 -21.24 -16.28
N SER A 11 -7.19 -22.47 -16.65
CA SER A 11 -7.10 -22.94 -18.05
C SER A 11 -8.16 -22.26 -18.93
N ASN A 12 -9.39 -22.10 -18.43
CA ASN A 12 -10.54 -21.48 -19.12
C ASN A 12 -10.33 -19.98 -19.36
N LEU A 13 -9.65 -19.26 -18.47
CA LEU A 13 -9.33 -17.83 -18.65
C LEU A 13 -8.30 -17.60 -19.77
N ILE A 14 -7.33 -18.52 -19.90
CA ILE A 14 -6.35 -18.52 -21.00
C ILE A 14 -7.01 -18.97 -22.30
N GLU A 15 -7.94 -19.91 -22.25
CA GLU A 15 -8.70 -20.40 -23.40
C GLU A 15 -9.72 -19.38 -23.91
N LEU A 16 -10.37 -18.59 -23.04
CA LEU A 16 -11.26 -17.47 -23.38
C LEU A 16 -10.56 -16.32 -24.13
N LEU A 17 -9.23 -16.20 -23.98
CA LEU A 17 -8.43 -15.25 -24.74
C LEU A 17 -8.07 -15.75 -26.14
N LYS A 18 -8.15 -17.07 -26.37
CA LYS A 18 -7.81 -17.73 -27.64
C LYS A 18 -9.03 -18.24 -28.41
N ASN A 19 -10.16 -18.44 -27.74
CA ASN A 19 -11.35 -19.08 -28.29
C ASN A 19 -12.38 -18.03 -28.76
N SER A 20 -12.91 -18.22 -29.97
CA SER A 20 -13.76 -17.25 -30.67
C SER A 20 -15.27 -17.44 -30.45
N ASP A 21 -15.66 -18.23 -29.46
CA ASP A 21 -17.05 -18.55 -29.13
C ASP A 21 -17.65 -17.59 -28.09
N LYS A 22 -18.94 -17.22 -28.26
CA LYS A 22 -19.69 -16.28 -27.39
C LYS A 22 -19.04 -14.90 -27.23
N TYR A 23 -18.36 -14.41 -28.25
CA TYR A 23 -17.89 -13.03 -28.33
C TYR A 23 -19.07 -12.05 -28.36
N ASN A 24 -18.86 -10.84 -27.84
CA ASN A 24 -19.84 -9.76 -27.87
C ASN A 24 -19.28 -8.47 -28.49
N VAL A 25 -18.06 -8.52 -29.03
CA VAL A 25 -17.43 -7.45 -29.80
C VAL A 25 -16.71 -8.03 -31.03
N ILE A 26 -16.86 -7.38 -32.18
CA ILE A 26 -16.05 -7.62 -33.38
C ILE A 26 -15.26 -6.36 -33.68
N ILE A 27 -13.96 -6.49 -33.93
CA ILE A 27 -13.12 -5.42 -34.44
C ILE A 27 -12.72 -5.74 -35.87
N GLU A 28 -13.16 -4.92 -36.82
CA GLU A 28 -12.81 -5.01 -38.23
C GLU A 28 -11.61 -4.10 -38.51
N VAL A 29 -10.52 -4.67 -39.00
CA VAL A 29 -9.24 -3.98 -39.21
C VAL A 29 -8.80 -4.09 -40.67
N GLY A 30 -8.29 -3.00 -41.24
CA GLY A 30 -7.90 -2.91 -42.65
C GLY A 30 -9.01 -2.34 -43.56
N GLN A 31 -8.65 -1.99 -44.79
CA GLN A 31 -9.57 -1.46 -45.81
C GLN A 31 -10.12 -2.58 -46.69
N GLU A 32 -11.39 -2.49 -47.07
CA GLU A 32 -11.99 -3.44 -48.01
C GLU A 32 -11.27 -3.40 -49.38
N PRO A 33 -11.04 -4.56 -50.03
CA PRO A 33 -11.55 -5.90 -49.70
C PRO A 33 -10.65 -6.73 -48.75
N ASN A 34 -9.54 -6.17 -48.25
CA ASN A 34 -8.55 -6.88 -47.43
C ASN A 34 -8.72 -6.59 -45.93
N ASN A 35 -9.96 -6.52 -45.44
CA ASN A 35 -10.24 -6.34 -44.02
C ASN A 35 -10.35 -7.69 -43.28
N GLN A 36 -9.93 -7.71 -42.01
CA GLN A 36 -10.03 -8.88 -41.16
C GLN A 36 -10.85 -8.57 -39.91
N ALA A 37 -11.72 -9.51 -39.52
CA ALA A 37 -12.57 -9.40 -38.35
C ALA A 37 -12.00 -10.20 -37.17
N PHE A 38 -11.81 -9.53 -36.05
CA PHE A 38 -11.33 -10.11 -34.80
C PHE A 38 -12.48 -10.21 -33.78
N LYS A 39 -12.77 -11.41 -33.31
CA LYS A 39 -13.82 -11.70 -32.32
C LYS A 39 -13.25 -11.61 -30.91
N VAL A 40 -13.80 -10.74 -30.06
CA VAL A 40 -13.25 -10.43 -28.73
C VAL A 40 -14.37 -10.15 -27.71
N HIS A 41 -14.03 -10.17 -26.42
CA HIS A 41 -14.98 -9.95 -25.33
C HIS A 41 -14.87 -8.54 -24.73
N SER A 42 -16.00 -7.83 -24.59
CA SER A 42 -16.06 -6.46 -24.08
C SER A 42 -15.55 -6.31 -22.65
N ILE A 43 -15.74 -7.34 -21.81
CA ILE A 43 -15.24 -7.35 -20.43
C ILE A 43 -13.70 -7.28 -20.41
N ILE A 44 -13.07 -7.97 -21.35
CA ILE A 44 -11.60 -8.01 -21.50
C ILE A 44 -11.11 -6.66 -22.04
N LEU A 45 -11.78 -6.09 -23.04
CA LEU A 45 -11.40 -4.78 -23.59
C LEU A 45 -11.63 -3.62 -22.63
N ASN A 46 -12.76 -3.60 -21.92
CA ASN A 46 -13.12 -2.56 -20.96
C ASN A 46 -12.19 -2.54 -19.73
N SER A 47 -11.68 -3.71 -19.34
CA SER A 47 -10.76 -3.82 -18.21
C SER A 47 -9.32 -3.52 -18.59
N ARG A 48 -8.94 -3.71 -19.86
CA ARG A 48 -7.54 -3.63 -20.33
C ARG A 48 -7.19 -2.38 -21.13
N SER A 49 -8.16 -1.58 -21.57
CA SER A 49 -7.89 -0.35 -22.33
C SER A 49 -8.97 0.70 -22.09
N LEU A 50 -8.57 1.86 -21.54
CA LEU A 50 -9.43 3.03 -21.39
C LEU A 50 -9.97 3.50 -22.75
N TYR A 51 -9.15 3.44 -23.80
CA TYR A 51 -9.60 3.74 -25.17
C TYR A 51 -10.77 2.84 -25.59
N PHE A 52 -10.65 1.51 -25.40
CA PHE A 52 -11.73 0.60 -25.75
C PHE A 52 -12.91 0.67 -24.77
N LYS A 53 -12.67 0.95 -23.48
CA LYS A 53 -13.73 1.18 -22.49
C LYS A 53 -14.61 2.36 -22.88
N ASP A 54 -13.99 3.48 -23.23
CA ASP A 54 -14.69 4.70 -23.65
C ASP A 54 -15.34 4.54 -25.03
N LYS A 55 -14.65 3.86 -25.96
CA LYS A 55 -15.17 3.60 -27.31
C LYS A 55 -16.34 2.62 -27.29
N LEU A 56 -16.27 1.55 -26.50
CA LEU A 56 -17.38 0.60 -26.31
C LEU A 56 -18.55 1.23 -25.54
N GLY A 57 -18.29 2.16 -24.62
CA GLY A 57 -19.33 2.92 -23.92
C GLY A 57 -20.20 3.78 -24.87
N LYS A 58 -19.65 4.19 -26.02
CA LYS A 58 -20.32 5.04 -27.02
C LYS A 58 -20.99 4.25 -28.16
N ILE A 59 -20.76 2.95 -28.24
CA ILE A 59 -21.28 2.08 -29.32
C ILE A 59 -22.43 1.23 -28.78
N THR A 60 -23.53 1.17 -29.54
CA THR A 60 -24.71 0.33 -29.23
C THR A 60 -24.55 -1.08 -29.81
N TYR A 61 -25.26 -2.04 -29.23
CA TYR A 61 -25.29 -3.42 -29.75
C TYR A 61 -26.09 -3.49 -31.05
N ASN A 62 -25.67 -4.35 -31.97
CA ASN A 62 -26.44 -4.68 -33.17
C ASN A 62 -27.57 -5.69 -32.85
N ASN A 63 -28.37 -6.05 -33.85
CA ASN A 63 -29.50 -6.99 -33.72
C ASN A 63 -29.10 -8.40 -33.22
N ASN A 64 -27.80 -8.73 -33.25
CA ASN A 64 -27.26 -9.99 -32.76
C ASN A 64 -26.57 -9.84 -31.39
N ASN A 65 -26.80 -8.74 -30.67
CA ASN A 65 -26.17 -8.41 -29.38
C ASN A 65 -24.63 -8.33 -29.42
N VAL A 66 -24.06 -7.88 -30.53
CA VAL A 66 -22.61 -7.69 -30.73
C VAL A 66 -22.29 -6.21 -31.03
N LYS A 67 -21.20 -5.67 -30.48
CA LYS A 67 -20.68 -4.34 -30.85
C LYS A 67 -19.62 -4.46 -31.95
N ILE A 68 -19.70 -3.64 -32.98
CA ILE A 68 -18.73 -3.64 -34.09
C ILE A 68 -17.88 -2.37 -34.03
N ILE A 69 -16.56 -2.53 -34.09
CA ILE A 69 -15.59 -1.43 -34.16
C ILE A 69 -14.84 -1.53 -35.48
N LYS A 70 -14.88 -0.49 -36.31
CA LYS A 70 -14.12 -0.42 -37.56
C LYS A 70 -12.84 0.38 -37.38
N GLN A 71 -11.71 -0.16 -37.83
CA GLN A 71 -10.37 0.45 -37.81
C GLN A 71 -9.72 0.30 -39.19
N PRO A 72 -10.21 1.02 -40.21
CA PRO A 72 -9.74 0.86 -41.59
C PRO A 72 -8.29 1.31 -41.81
N ASN A 73 -7.77 2.17 -40.92
CA ASN A 73 -6.45 2.78 -41.04
C ASN A 73 -5.35 2.03 -40.27
N VAL A 74 -5.69 0.92 -39.60
CA VAL A 74 -4.74 0.09 -38.86
C VAL A 74 -4.42 -1.13 -39.71
N SER A 75 -3.13 -1.47 -39.87
CA SER A 75 -2.75 -2.69 -40.58
C SER A 75 -3.06 -3.92 -39.73
N ILE A 76 -3.45 -5.01 -40.40
CA ILE A 76 -3.81 -6.27 -39.75
C ILE A 76 -2.63 -6.80 -38.92
N GLU A 77 -1.41 -6.78 -39.47
CA GLU A 77 -0.18 -7.24 -38.82
C GLU A 77 0.17 -6.42 -37.58
N VAL A 78 0.03 -5.10 -37.62
CA VAL A 78 0.27 -4.23 -36.45
C VAL A 78 -0.78 -4.46 -35.37
N PHE A 79 -2.03 -4.70 -35.75
CA PHE A 79 -3.09 -4.99 -34.79
C PHE A 79 -2.92 -6.34 -34.12
N ASP A 80 -2.45 -7.35 -34.86
CA ASP A 80 -2.18 -8.70 -34.34
C ASP A 80 -0.97 -8.69 -33.38
N ILE A 81 0.05 -7.88 -33.66
CA ILE A 81 1.16 -7.61 -32.74
C ILE A 81 0.65 -6.89 -31.49
N ILE A 82 -0.17 -5.85 -31.61
CA ILE A 82 -0.72 -5.10 -30.46
C ILE A 82 -1.54 -6.00 -29.54
N ILE A 83 -2.39 -6.90 -30.07
CA ILE A 83 -3.15 -7.87 -29.25
C ILE A 83 -2.22 -8.83 -28.50
N ASN A 84 -1.14 -9.27 -29.15
CA ASN A 84 -0.17 -10.19 -28.57
C ASN A 84 0.84 -9.50 -27.62
N GLU A 85 1.13 -8.21 -27.82
CA GLU A 85 2.09 -7.39 -27.06
C GLU A 85 1.46 -6.56 -25.92
N PHE A 86 0.15 -6.66 -25.62
CA PHE A 86 -0.44 -6.10 -24.39
C PHE A 86 0.01 -6.85 -23.11
N GLY A 87 1.32 -7.05 -22.92
CA GLY A 87 1.95 -7.43 -21.67
C GLY A 87 1.64 -6.38 -20.58
N LEU A 88 0.78 -6.76 -19.62
CA LEU A 88 0.28 -5.86 -18.57
C LEU A 88 1.18 -5.91 -17.32
N GLU A 89 2.29 -5.18 -17.30
CA GLU A 89 3.13 -5.00 -16.10
C GLU A 89 2.34 -4.44 -14.91
N GLU A 90 1.42 -3.49 -15.12
CA GLU A 90 0.58 -2.92 -14.05
C GLU A 90 -0.39 -3.95 -13.44
N LEU A 91 -0.91 -4.87 -14.25
CA LEU A 91 -1.78 -5.96 -13.77
C LEU A 91 -0.97 -7.01 -13.02
N ILE A 92 0.25 -7.31 -13.47
CA ILE A 92 1.17 -8.20 -12.75
C ILE A 92 1.47 -7.62 -11.37
N LYS A 93 1.71 -6.31 -11.25
CA LYS A 93 1.84 -5.63 -9.95
C LYS A 93 0.56 -5.73 -9.11
N HIS A 94 -0.62 -5.47 -9.69
CA HIS A 94 -1.89 -5.52 -8.96
C HIS A 94 -2.29 -6.94 -8.53
N ILE A 95 -1.99 -7.97 -9.34
CA ILE A 95 -2.24 -9.38 -9.00
C ILE A 95 -1.24 -9.86 -7.95
N GLN A 96 0.03 -9.49 -8.05
CA GLN A 96 1.02 -9.78 -7.01
C GLN A 96 0.58 -9.17 -5.68
N LEU A 97 0.24 -7.88 -5.67
CA LEU A 97 -0.34 -7.20 -4.50
C LEU A 97 -1.59 -7.93 -3.99
N PHE A 98 -2.55 -8.23 -4.86
CA PHE A 98 -3.76 -8.96 -4.46
C PHE A 98 -3.46 -10.35 -3.84
N LEU A 99 -2.51 -11.10 -4.40
CA LEU A 99 -2.11 -12.41 -3.87
C LEU A 99 -1.38 -12.27 -2.52
N LEU A 100 -0.51 -11.28 -2.38
CA LEU A 100 0.20 -10.98 -1.14
C LEU A 100 -0.75 -10.52 -0.04
N GLU A 101 -1.66 -9.58 -0.36
CA GLU A 101 -2.62 -8.99 0.57
C GLU A 101 -3.75 -9.96 0.98
N ASN A 102 -4.26 -10.75 0.02
CA ASN A 102 -5.49 -11.52 0.24
C ASN A 102 -5.25 -13.03 0.37
N ASN A 103 -4.12 -13.56 -0.12
CA ASN A 103 -3.88 -15.00 -0.26
C ASN A 103 -2.51 -15.46 0.29
N SER A 104 -1.90 -14.70 1.20
CA SER A 104 -0.59 -15.05 1.80
C SER A 104 -0.55 -16.46 2.43
N SER A 105 -1.64 -16.90 3.07
CA SER A 105 -1.79 -18.26 3.60
C SER A 105 -1.77 -19.32 2.49
N TRP A 106 -2.43 -19.07 1.36
CA TRP A 106 -2.41 -19.96 0.20
C TRP A 106 -1.03 -20.01 -0.46
N LEU A 107 -0.34 -18.86 -0.56
CA LEU A 107 1.04 -18.79 -1.06
C LEU A 107 2.00 -19.61 -0.20
N ARG A 108 1.83 -19.60 1.13
CA ARG A 108 2.62 -20.43 2.05
C ARG A 108 2.32 -21.93 1.92
N LEU A 109 1.05 -22.30 1.68
CA LEU A 109 0.65 -23.70 1.49
C LEU A 109 1.08 -24.27 0.13
N ASN A 110 1.15 -23.43 -0.91
CA ASN A 110 1.55 -23.82 -2.27
C ASN A 110 2.97 -23.34 -2.59
N PHE A 111 3.81 -23.15 -1.56
CA PHE A 111 5.10 -22.50 -1.62
C PHE A 111 5.94 -22.96 -2.81
N SER A 112 6.24 -24.26 -2.89
CA SER A 112 7.15 -24.77 -3.93
C SER A 112 6.64 -24.52 -5.35
N ARG A 113 5.35 -24.79 -5.61
CA ARG A 113 4.75 -24.64 -6.94
C ARG A 113 4.73 -23.18 -7.39
N VAL A 114 4.31 -22.28 -6.50
CA VAL A 114 4.15 -20.86 -6.84
C VAL A 114 5.51 -20.18 -6.94
N TYR A 115 6.45 -20.54 -6.07
CA TYR A 115 7.85 -20.09 -6.14
C TYR A 115 8.51 -20.53 -7.45
N GLN A 116 8.44 -21.80 -7.82
CA GLN A 116 9.00 -22.27 -9.09
C GLN A 116 8.33 -21.61 -10.29
N ALA A 117 7.02 -21.34 -10.23
CA ALA A 117 6.32 -20.61 -11.28
C ALA A 117 6.72 -19.13 -11.35
N SER A 118 6.95 -18.47 -10.21
CA SER A 118 7.31 -17.05 -10.17
C SER A 118 8.66 -16.76 -10.80
N PHE A 119 9.61 -17.70 -10.70
CA PHE A 119 10.94 -17.59 -11.29
C PHE A 119 11.04 -18.07 -12.75
N LYS A 120 9.92 -18.49 -13.36
CA LYS A 120 9.83 -18.71 -14.82
C LYS A 120 9.48 -17.44 -15.60
N ASN A 121 9.06 -16.38 -14.90
CA ASN A 121 8.64 -15.13 -15.51
C ASN A 121 9.30 -13.96 -14.75
N ASP A 122 10.17 -13.22 -15.43
CA ASP A 122 10.96 -12.12 -14.86
C ASP A 122 10.12 -10.93 -14.38
N ASN A 123 8.83 -10.89 -14.74
CA ASN A 123 7.92 -9.81 -14.37
C ASN A 123 7.31 -9.97 -12.96
N LEU A 124 7.54 -11.09 -12.26
CA LEU A 124 6.95 -11.39 -10.93
C LEU A 124 7.87 -11.03 -9.75
N LYS A 125 8.51 -9.86 -9.79
CA LYS A 125 9.54 -9.47 -8.82
C LYS A 125 9.05 -9.35 -7.38
N ASP A 126 7.83 -8.85 -7.14
CA ASP A 126 7.30 -8.67 -5.78
C ASP A 126 7.03 -10.02 -5.11
N LEU A 127 6.52 -10.99 -5.88
CA LEU A 127 6.28 -12.34 -5.42
C LEU A 127 7.60 -13.12 -5.23
N GLN A 128 8.56 -12.92 -6.13
CA GLN A 128 9.92 -13.43 -5.96
C GLN A 128 10.55 -12.89 -4.67
N GLN A 129 10.41 -11.60 -4.38
CA GLN A 129 10.92 -10.97 -3.16
C GLN A 129 10.21 -11.50 -1.89
N PHE A 130 8.89 -11.69 -1.95
CA PHE A 130 8.13 -12.31 -0.85
C PHE A 130 8.67 -13.69 -0.49
N PHE A 131 8.86 -14.56 -1.49
CA PHE A 131 9.43 -15.88 -1.26
C PHE A 131 10.91 -15.81 -0.86
N ALA A 132 11.68 -14.89 -1.43
CA ALA A 132 13.07 -14.66 -1.04
C ALA A 132 13.19 -14.34 0.46
N ASN A 133 12.30 -13.49 0.98
CA ASN A 133 12.26 -13.14 2.40
C ASN A 133 11.94 -14.35 3.30
N ILE A 134 11.07 -15.25 2.85
CA ILE A 134 10.73 -16.49 3.58
C ILE A 134 11.93 -17.46 3.56
N ILE A 135 12.54 -17.66 2.39
CA ILE A 135 13.70 -18.57 2.22
C ILE A 135 14.90 -18.04 3.01
N ALA A 136 15.12 -16.73 2.98
CA ALA A 136 16.18 -16.10 3.74
C ALA A 136 16.04 -16.42 5.24
N LYS A 137 14.83 -16.33 5.80
CA LYS A 137 14.56 -16.63 7.21
C LYS A 137 14.50 -18.13 7.54
N HIS A 138 14.04 -18.96 6.59
CA HIS A 138 13.80 -20.39 6.79
C HIS A 138 14.29 -21.22 5.59
N PRO A 139 15.62 -21.29 5.35
CA PRO A 139 16.19 -21.90 4.15
C PRO A 139 15.88 -23.39 4.03
N ASN A 140 15.79 -24.09 5.14
CA ASN A 140 15.50 -25.52 5.22
C ASN A 140 14.18 -25.92 4.51
N ILE A 141 13.22 -25.00 4.38
CA ILE A 141 11.96 -25.26 3.63
C ILE A 141 12.25 -25.67 2.18
N ILE A 142 13.32 -25.14 1.59
CA ILE A 142 13.78 -25.49 0.24
C ILE A 142 14.85 -26.57 0.29
N PHE A 143 15.91 -26.37 1.08
CA PHE A 143 17.08 -27.24 1.04
C PHE A 143 16.79 -28.67 1.54
N ASP A 144 15.89 -28.83 2.50
CA ASP A 144 15.48 -30.15 3.01
C ASP A 144 14.31 -30.76 2.23
N SER A 145 13.80 -30.06 1.21
CA SER A 145 12.67 -30.55 0.41
C SER A 145 13.07 -31.62 -0.59
N ASP A 146 12.17 -32.57 -0.85
CA ASP A 146 12.34 -33.60 -1.87
C ASP A 146 12.50 -33.01 -3.28
N GLU A 147 12.00 -31.78 -3.49
CA GLU A 147 12.03 -31.08 -4.78
C GLU A 147 13.36 -30.32 -5.03
N PHE A 148 14.23 -30.21 -4.02
CA PHE A 148 15.49 -29.44 -4.11
C PHE A 148 16.37 -29.86 -5.30
N LEU A 149 16.50 -31.17 -5.54
CA LEU A 149 17.34 -31.68 -6.63
C LEU A 149 16.80 -31.32 -8.02
N THR A 150 15.48 -31.05 -8.12
CA THR A 150 14.79 -30.67 -9.36
C THR A 150 14.65 -29.16 -9.56
N LEU A 151 15.16 -28.36 -8.61
CA LEU A 151 15.12 -26.91 -8.68
C LEU A 151 15.86 -26.40 -9.93
N SER A 152 15.37 -25.34 -10.58
CA SER A 152 16.08 -24.75 -11.72
C SER A 152 17.37 -24.05 -11.26
N GLU A 153 18.39 -23.98 -12.14
CA GLU A 153 19.68 -23.37 -11.82
C GLU A 153 19.54 -21.88 -11.44
N ASN A 154 18.71 -21.14 -12.17
CA ASN A 154 18.44 -19.72 -11.91
C ASN A 154 17.93 -19.47 -10.49
N ILE A 155 17.07 -20.37 -9.99
CA ILE A 155 16.51 -20.26 -8.65
C ILE A 155 17.59 -20.51 -7.59
N LEU A 156 18.44 -21.53 -7.77
CA LEU A 156 19.54 -21.78 -6.84
C LEU A 156 20.52 -20.59 -6.80
N ILE A 157 20.91 -20.07 -7.97
CA ILE A 157 21.76 -18.88 -8.09
C ILE A 157 21.15 -17.71 -7.33
N PHE A 158 19.84 -17.49 -7.48
CA PHE A 158 19.13 -16.43 -6.77
C PHE A 158 19.20 -16.60 -5.25
N ILE A 159 18.94 -17.80 -4.72
CA ILE A 159 19.02 -18.09 -3.28
C ILE A 159 20.44 -17.85 -2.74
N LEU A 160 21.47 -18.32 -3.45
CA LEU A 160 22.86 -18.19 -3.01
C LEU A 160 23.31 -16.72 -2.91
N LYS A 161 22.78 -15.85 -3.78
CA LYS A 161 23.02 -14.40 -3.78
C LYS A 161 22.41 -13.66 -2.57
N LEU A 162 21.45 -14.23 -1.85
CA LEU A 162 20.78 -13.55 -0.73
C LEU A 162 21.73 -13.30 0.45
N ASP A 163 22.10 -12.03 0.69
CA ASP A 163 22.99 -11.67 1.81
C ASP A 163 22.41 -11.99 3.18
N ASN A 164 21.09 -12.11 3.32
CA ASN A 164 20.39 -12.39 4.57
C ASN A 164 19.96 -13.86 4.74
N LEU A 165 20.50 -14.80 3.96
CA LEU A 165 20.18 -16.23 4.07
C LEU A 165 20.66 -16.79 5.42
N GLN A 166 19.74 -17.23 6.28
CA GLN A 166 20.02 -17.76 7.62
C GLN A 166 20.45 -19.24 7.57
N MET A 167 21.56 -19.52 6.89
CA MET A 167 22.14 -20.86 6.81
C MET A 167 23.67 -20.82 6.89
N ASP A 168 24.24 -21.83 7.54
CA ASP A 168 25.68 -22.04 7.59
C ASP A 168 26.26 -22.33 6.19
N GLU A 169 27.40 -21.72 5.88
CA GLU A 169 28.03 -21.85 4.55
C GLU A 169 28.57 -23.27 4.28
N GLY A 170 29.00 -24.00 5.31
CA GLY A 170 29.38 -25.41 5.18
C GLY A 170 28.18 -26.28 4.79
N LYS A 171 26.99 -25.99 5.31
CA LYS A 171 25.74 -26.65 4.86
C LYS A 171 25.35 -26.24 3.44
N ILE A 172 25.48 -24.97 3.08
CA ILE A 172 25.23 -24.50 1.71
C ILE A 172 26.10 -25.28 0.72
N TRP A 173 27.39 -25.45 1.04
CA TRP A 173 28.31 -26.25 0.24
C TRP A 173 27.82 -27.68 0.02
N ASP A 174 27.42 -28.38 1.10
CA ASP A 174 26.93 -29.76 1.01
C ASP A 174 25.75 -29.89 0.04
N TYR A 175 24.78 -28.97 0.09
CA TYR A 175 23.63 -28.98 -0.81
C TYR A 175 24.01 -28.68 -2.27
N VAL A 176 24.93 -27.73 -2.51
CA VAL A 176 25.39 -27.40 -3.86
C VAL A 176 26.11 -28.59 -4.50
N ILE A 177 26.98 -29.27 -3.75
CA ILE A 177 27.67 -30.48 -4.22
C ILE A 177 26.68 -31.62 -4.43
N LYS A 178 25.78 -31.87 -3.48
CA LYS A 178 24.75 -32.92 -3.57
C LYS A 178 23.91 -32.76 -4.85
N ARG A 179 23.51 -31.53 -5.17
CA ARG A 179 22.77 -31.23 -6.40
C ARG A 179 23.63 -31.42 -7.65
N GLY A 180 24.86 -30.91 -7.65
CA GLY A 180 25.78 -31.07 -8.78
C GLY A 180 26.05 -32.54 -9.09
N VAL A 181 26.25 -33.39 -8.09
CA VAL A 181 26.42 -34.83 -8.27
C VAL A 181 25.13 -35.48 -8.80
N ALA A 182 23.96 -35.14 -8.24
CA ALA A 182 22.69 -35.69 -8.68
C ALA A 182 22.33 -35.35 -10.14
N GLN A 183 22.79 -34.21 -10.65
CA GLN A 183 22.55 -33.79 -12.04
C GLN A 183 23.52 -34.45 -13.04
N ASN A 184 24.63 -35.00 -12.57
CA ASN A 184 25.64 -35.66 -13.39
C ASN A 184 25.70 -37.16 -13.05
N LEU A 185 24.70 -37.92 -13.55
CA LEU A 185 24.55 -39.36 -13.31
C LEU A 185 25.74 -40.23 -13.76
N SER A 186 26.68 -39.67 -14.55
CA SER A 186 27.92 -40.32 -14.96
C SER A 186 29.01 -40.33 -13.88
N LEU A 187 28.83 -39.61 -12.77
CA LEU A 187 29.84 -39.50 -11.72
C LEU A 187 29.82 -40.74 -10.79
N PRO A 188 30.99 -41.33 -10.48
CA PRO A 188 31.07 -42.38 -9.48
C PRO A 188 30.60 -41.89 -8.09
N PRO A 189 29.94 -42.73 -7.28
CA PRO A 189 29.47 -42.34 -5.94
C PRO A 189 30.60 -42.13 -4.93
N ASP A 190 31.76 -42.73 -5.19
CA ASP A 190 32.95 -42.64 -4.36
C ASP A 190 33.94 -41.64 -4.96
N ILE A 191 34.25 -40.57 -4.22
CA ILE A 191 35.10 -39.48 -4.68
C ILE A 191 36.55 -39.94 -4.93
N ASP A 192 37.01 -40.97 -4.23
CA ASP A 192 38.37 -41.51 -4.40
C ASP A 192 38.57 -42.16 -5.78
N LYS A 193 37.47 -42.45 -6.50
CA LYS A 193 37.47 -43.01 -7.86
C LYS A 193 37.35 -41.95 -8.96
N TRP A 194 37.40 -40.67 -8.61
CA TRP A 194 37.20 -39.58 -9.58
C TRP A 194 38.46 -39.29 -10.40
N SER A 195 38.31 -39.24 -11.72
CA SER A 195 39.32 -38.73 -12.64
C SER A 195 39.24 -37.20 -12.74
N ASP A 196 40.25 -36.57 -13.35
CA ASP A 196 40.22 -35.13 -13.61
C ASP A 196 39.05 -34.73 -14.51
N GLU A 197 38.60 -35.62 -15.40
CA GLU A 197 37.42 -35.41 -16.24
C GLU A 197 36.14 -35.34 -15.41
N HIS A 198 35.99 -36.19 -14.39
CA HIS A 198 34.84 -36.15 -13.47
C HIS A 198 34.78 -34.83 -12.68
N PHE A 199 35.92 -34.34 -12.19
CA PHE A 199 35.99 -33.02 -11.53
C PHE A 199 35.66 -31.89 -12.50
N LEU A 200 36.12 -31.97 -13.75
CA LEU A 200 35.81 -30.97 -14.77
C LEU A 200 34.32 -30.95 -15.12
N THR A 201 33.66 -32.11 -15.24
CA THR A 201 32.21 -32.22 -15.46
C THR A 201 31.43 -31.55 -14.33
N LEU A 202 31.78 -31.85 -13.07
CA LEU A 202 31.11 -31.23 -11.93
C LEU A 202 31.37 -29.72 -11.88
N LYS A 203 32.63 -29.29 -12.10
CA LYS A 203 33.02 -27.87 -12.12
C LYS A 203 32.21 -27.08 -13.16
N ASN A 204 32.06 -27.62 -14.37
CA ASN A 204 31.26 -26.99 -15.42
C ASN A 204 29.78 -26.88 -15.03
N SER A 205 29.21 -27.92 -14.41
CA SER A 205 27.80 -27.88 -13.97
C SER A 205 27.54 -26.89 -12.83
N LEU A 206 28.55 -26.59 -12.01
CA LEU A 206 28.44 -25.71 -10.86
C LEU A 206 29.10 -24.35 -11.07
N GLN A 207 29.54 -24.03 -12.29
CA GLN A 207 30.35 -22.84 -12.59
C GLN A 207 29.71 -21.52 -12.14
N ASN A 208 28.37 -21.44 -12.16
CA ASN A 208 27.62 -20.24 -11.73
C ASN A 208 27.30 -20.23 -10.22
N CYS A 209 27.41 -21.38 -9.55
CA CYS A 209 27.11 -21.53 -8.12
C CYS A 209 28.36 -21.41 -7.24
N LEU A 210 29.49 -22.01 -7.67
CA LEU A 210 30.75 -21.99 -6.91
C LEU A 210 31.24 -20.58 -6.55
N PRO A 211 31.14 -19.55 -7.42
CA PRO A 211 31.55 -18.19 -7.08
C PRO A 211 30.67 -17.50 -6.03
N LEU A 212 29.48 -18.04 -5.74
CA LEU A 212 28.50 -17.45 -4.81
C LEU A 212 28.63 -17.97 -3.37
N ILE A 213 29.52 -18.93 -3.14
CA ILE A 213 29.79 -19.53 -1.83
C ILE A 213 30.77 -18.64 -1.07
N ARG A 214 30.47 -18.34 0.20
CA ARG A 214 31.34 -17.49 1.05
C ARG A 214 32.36 -18.36 1.77
N TYR A 215 33.32 -18.94 1.02
CA TYR A 215 34.32 -19.89 1.53
C TYR A 215 35.04 -19.44 2.81
N PHE A 216 35.31 -18.15 2.92
CA PHE A 216 36.00 -17.57 4.07
C PHE A 216 35.13 -17.52 5.35
N GLN A 217 33.83 -17.85 5.27
CA GLN A 217 32.92 -17.92 6.42
C GLN A 217 32.61 -19.37 6.84
N ILE A 218 33.19 -20.36 6.15
CA ILE A 218 33.06 -21.77 6.49
C ILE A 218 34.00 -22.10 7.65
N SER A 219 33.59 -23.01 8.53
CA SER A 219 34.44 -23.45 9.65
C SER A 219 35.70 -24.18 9.14
N GLY A 220 36.79 -24.14 9.91
CA GLY A 220 38.03 -24.85 9.53
C GLY A 220 37.83 -26.37 9.44
N GLU A 221 36.97 -26.92 10.29
CA GLU A 221 36.58 -28.34 10.29
C GLU A 221 35.85 -28.69 8.98
N ASP A 222 34.83 -27.92 8.60
CA ASP A 222 34.08 -28.12 7.36
C ASP A 222 34.95 -27.92 6.11
N ILE A 223 35.92 -27.00 6.13
CA ILE A 223 36.87 -26.83 5.01
C ILE A 223 37.70 -28.10 4.82
N PHE A 224 38.15 -28.71 5.92
CA PHE A 224 38.96 -29.91 5.89
C PHE A 224 38.14 -31.16 5.50
N ASP A 225 36.96 -31.32 6.07
CA ASP A 225 36.14 -32.53 5.88
C ASP A 225 35.32 -32.48 4.58
N LYS A 226 34.77 -31.31 4.22
CA LYS A 226 33.79 -31.17 3.13
C LYS A 226 34.35 -30.56 1.87
N ILE A 227 35.29 -29.61 1.96
CA ILE A 227 35.78 -28.86 0.79
C ILE A 227 37.06 -29.47 0.24
N ARG A 228 38.00 -29.86 1.10
CA ARG A 228 39.28 -30.47 0.71
C ARG A 228 39.14 -31.65 -0.28
N PRO A 229 38.17 -32.58 -0.13
CA PRO A 229 38.00 -33.67 -1.10
C PRO A 229 37.72 -33.17 -2.53
N TYR A 230 37.09 -31.99 -2.63
CA TYR A 230 36.70 -31.33 -3.88
C TYR A 230 37.60 -30.15 -4.27
N GLN A 231 38.81 -30.04 -3.71
CA GLN A 231 39.72 -28.91 -3.96
C GLN A 231 39.98 -28.62 -5.45
N LYS A 232 39.93 -29.64 -6.31
CA LYS A 232 40.10 -29.52 -7.77
C LYS A 232 38.98 -28.71 -8.47
N LEU A 233 37.84 -28.49 -7.80
CA LEU A 233 36.77 -27.63 -8.31
C LEU A 233 37.11 -26.14 -8.20
N LEU A 234 38.00 -25.78 -7.27
CA LEU A 234 38.36 -24.40 -6.97
C LEU A 234 39.56 -23.95 -7.82
N GLU A 235 39.63 -22.65 -8.10
CA GLU A 235 40.84 -22.07 -8.71
C GLU A 235 42.04 -22.24 -7.76
N PRO A 236 43.24 -22.58 -8.25
CA PRO A 236 44.42 -22.81 -7.40
C PRO A 236 44.75 -21.63 -6.47
N ALA A 237 44.54 -20.40 -6.96
CA ALA A 237 44.72 -19.18 -6.17
C ALA A 237 43.70 -19.07 -5.02
N LEU A 238 42.43 -19.42 -5.27
CA LEU A 238 41.37 -19.40 -4.26
C LEU A 238 41.63 -20.44 -3.17
N TRP A 239 42.03 -21.66 -3.55
CA TRP A 239 42.38 -22.70 -2.58
C TRP A 239 43.58 -22.30 -1.71
N ALA A 240 44.61 -21.72 -2.32
CA ALA A 240 45.77 -21.21 -1.58
C ALA A 240 45.36 -20.12 -0.58
N ASP A 241 44.53 -19.15 -0.99
CA ASP A 241 44.04 -18.06 -0.14
C ASP A 241 43.17 -18.57 1.03
N ILE A 242 42.32 -19.58 0.78
CA ILE A 242 41.52 -20.24 1.82
C ILE A 242 42.44 -20.90 2.85
N MET A 243 43.38 -21.74 2.41
CA MET A 243 44.29 -22.45 3.31
C MET A 243 45.18 -21.49 4.11
N LEU A 244 45.63 -20.40 3.49
CA LEU A 244 46.43 -19.36 4.14
C LEU A 244 45.68 -18.68 5.28
N LYS A 245 44.37 -18.39 5.12
CA LYS A 245 43.55 -17.83 6.19
C LYS A 245 43.53 -18.72 7.44
N PHE A 246 43.41 -20.04 7.26
CA PHE A 246 43.34 -20.97 8.40
C PHE A 246 44.71 -21.28 9.01
N MET A 247 45.77 -21.34 8.20
CA MET A 247 47.12 -21.65 8.68
C MET A 247 47.81 -20.46 9.35
N ALA A 248 47.48 -19.22 8.98
CA ALA A 248 48.12 -18.02 9.50
C ALA A 248 47.12 -16.85 9.72
N PRO A 249 46.12 -17.00 10.62
CA PRO A 249 45.02 -16.04 10.77
C PRO A 249 45.44 -14.64 11.27
N ASN A 250 46.61 -14.52 11.91
CA ASN A 250 47.09 -13.28 12.55
C ASN A 250 48.12 -12.50 11.72
N ARG A 251 48.37 -12.91 10.47
CA ARG A 251 49.34 -12.25 9.58
C ARG A 251 48.55 -11.34 8.61
N ASN A 252 48.93 -10.06 8.51
CA ASN A 252 48.36 -9.16 7.50
C ASN A 252 48.79 -9.63 6.11
N ILE A 253 47.93 -10.41 5.45
CA ILE A 253 48.18 -11.01 4.14
C ILE A 253 47.22 -10.39 3.13
N THR A 254 47.74 -10.07 1.94
CA THR A 254 46.95 -9.62 0.80
C THR A 254 46.27 -10.83 0.17
N ILE A 255 44.97 -11.03 0.43
CA ILE A 255 44.14 -12.00 -0.30
C ILE A 255 44.00 -11.49 -1.74
N THR A 256 44.32 -12.34 -2.71
CA THR A 256 44.25 -11.98 -4.14
C THR A 256 42.92 -12.38 -4.78
N SER A 257 42.23 -13.34 -4.18
CA SER A 257 40.92 -13.82 -4.61
C SER A 257 39.79 -12.86 -4.24
N HIS A 258 38.70 -12.88 -5.03
CA HIS A 258 37.50 -12.13 -4.70
C HIS A 258 36.81 -12.73 -3.46
N VAL A 259 36.68 -11.94 -2.39
CA VAL A 259 36.06 -12.35 -1.12
C VAL A 259 34.67 -11.76 -0.99
N LEU A 260 33.65 -12.62 -0.87
CA LEU A 260 32.29 -12.19 -0.57
C LEU A 260 32.13 -11.84 0.92
N PRO A 261 31.36 -10.80 1.28
CA PRO A 261 31.14 -10.40 2.67
C PRO A 261 30.31 -11.45 3.44
N PRO A 262 30.42 -11.51 4.78
CA PRO A 262 29.57 -12.38 5.61
C PRO A 262 28.07 -12.13 5.42
N ARG A 263 27.24 -13.15 5.60
CA ARG A 263 25.78 -13.01 5.58
C ARG A 263 25.28 -12.21 6.79
N ILE A 264 24.19 -11.46 6.61
CA ILE A 264 23.54 -10.62 7.62
C ILE A 264 22.66 -11.50 8.53
N ASN A 265 22.94 -11.52 9.83
CA ASN A 265 22.11 -12.22 10.83
C ASN A 265 20.93 -11.34 11.26
N LEU A 266 19.70 -11.87 11.17
CA LEU A 266 18.48 -11.19 11.61
C LEU A 266 17.90 -11.90 12.86
N PRO A 267 17.56 -11.17 13.93
CA PRO A 267 16.90 -11.78 15.10
C PRO A 267 15.51 -12.28 14.70
N THR A 268 15.28 -13.59 14.82
CA THR A 268 14.03 -14.25 14.47
C THR A 268 13.13 -14.34 15.70
N THR A 269 12.07 -13.52 15.76
CA THR A 269 10.93 -13.75 16.67
C THR A 269 9.88 -14.59 15.95
N LEU A 270 9.63 -15.80 16.46
CA LEU A 270 8.62 -16.73 15.96
C LEU A 270 7.20 -16.33 16.44
N PRO A 271 6.19 -16.25 15.56
CA PRO A 271 4.80 -16.50 15.93
C PRO A 271 4.52 -18.01 15.89
N SER A 272 3.80 -18.54 16.88
CA SER A 272 3.42 -19.95 16.93
C SER A 272 2.51 -20.34 15.76
N ARG A 273 2.77 -21.52 15.18
CA ARG A 273 1.90 -22.15 14.18
C ARG A 273 0.76 -22.87 14.90
N ASP A 274 -0.37 -22.20 15.06
CA ASP A 274 -1.65 -22.90 15.14
C ASP A 274 -2.15 -23.09 13.70
N SER A 275 -2.25 -24.34 13.27
CA SER A 275 -2.68 -24.69 11.91
C SER A 275 -4.19 -24.44 11.75
N ILE A 276 -4.55 -23.22 11.36
CA ILE A 276 -5.92 -22.85 10.96
C ILE A 276 -6.34 -23.72 9.77
N SER A 277 -7.51 -24.36 9.84
CA SER A 277 -8.00 -25.20 8.75
C SER A 277 -8.37 -24.37 7.51
N ILE A 278 -8.32 -24.98 6.31
CA ILE A 278 -8.70 -24.30 5.05
C ILE A 278 -10.13 -23.74 5.10
N ALA A 279 -11.03 -24.43 5.80
CA ALA A 279 -12.40 -23.97 6.00
C ALA A 279 -12.48 -22.70 6.85
N GLU A 280 -11.66 -22.61 7.90
CA GLU A 280 -11.58 -21.43 8.77
C GLU A 280 -10.93 -20.23 8.05
N SER A 281 -9.86 -20.44 7.28
CA SER A 281 -9.25 -19.34 6.51
C SER A 281 -10.17 -18.83 5.40
N ASN A 282 -10.92 -19.72 4.72
CA ASN A 282 -11.95 -19.30 3.76
C ASN A 282 -13.06 -18.48 4.44
N LYS A 283 -13.52 -18.91 5.61
CA LYS A 283 -14.50 -18.20 6.42
C LYS A 283 -13.98 -16.82 6.86
N ALA A 284 -12.72 -16.73 7.29
CA ALA A 284 -12.08 -15.45 7.62
C ALA A 284 -12.04 -14.52 6.40
N SER A 285 -11.67 -15.03 5.22
CA SER A 285 -11.72 -14.26 3.96
C SER A 285 -13.12 -13.75 3.62
N GLU A 286 -14.17 -14.57 3.77
CA GLU A 286 -15.56 -14.14 3.54
C GLU A 286 -15.99 -13.04 4.52
N LEU A 287 -15.64 -13.20 5.80
CA LEU A 287 -15.89 -12.20 6.84
C LEU A 287 -15.17 -10.88 6.54
N ARG A 288 -13.93 -10.91 6.01
CA ARG A 288 -13.21 -9.70 5.56
C ARG A 288 -13.94 -8.97 4.44
N LYS A 289 -14.39 -9.70 3.42
CA LYS A 289 -15.14 -9.14 2.28
C LYS A 289 -16.48 -8.55 2.73
N SER A 290 -17.19 -9.26 3.61
CA SER A 290 -18.44 -8.78 4.22
C SER A 290 -18.20 -7.50 5.03
N GLY A 291 -17.17 -7.51 5.88
CA GLY A 291 -16.74 -6.36 6.65
C GLY A 291 -16.45 -5.13 5.79
N GLU A 292 -15.71 -5.30 4.68
CA GLU A 292 -15.43 -4.22 3.72
C GLU A 292 -16.70 -3.72 3.02
N ALA A 293 -17.59 -4.63 2.61
CA ALA A 293 -18.86 -4.25 1.99
C ALA A 293 -19.71 -3.40 2.95
N TYR A 294 -19.75 -3.77 4.24
CA TYR A 294 -20.42 -2.99 5.29
C TYR A 294 -19.82 -1.60 5.49
N ILE A 295 -18.50 -1.44 5.37
CA ILE A 295 -17.84 -0.12 5.39
C ILE A 295 -18.39 0.76 4.26
N LYS A 296 -18.46 0.21 3.03
CA LYS A 296 -18.89 0.95 1.84
C LYS A 296 -20.34 1.44 1.93
N ILE A 297 -21.20 0.71 2.62
CA ILE A 297 -22.61 1.08 2.84
C ILE A 297 -22.84 1.78 4.19
N GLY A 298 -21.79 2.13 4.93
CA GLY A 298 -21.87 2.88 6.20
C GLY A 298 -22.37 2.09 7.41
N ARG A 299 -22.46 0.76 7.32
CA ARG A 299 -22.91 -0.14 8.40
C ARG A 299 -21.73 -0.55 9.28
N TYR A 300 -21.20 0.42 10.03
CA TYR A 300 -19.94 0.25 10.78
C TYR A 300 -20.01 -0.81 11.88
N LYS A 301 -21.14 -0.93 12.59
CA LYS A 301 -21.29 -1.92 13.67
C LYS A 301 -21.20 -3.35 13.15
N GLU A 302 -21.87 -3.63 12.04
CA GLU A 302 -21.85 -4.93 11.37
C GLU A 302 -20.47 -5.22 10.78
N SER A 303 -19.81 -4.21 10.22
CA SER A 303 -18.43 -4.32 9.78
C SER A 303 -17.48 -4.74 10.92
N LEU A 304 -17.58 -4.12 12.09
CA LEU A 304 -16.77 -4.49 13.27
C LEU A 304 -16.99 -5.94 13.68
N VAL A 305 -18.23 -6.43 13.65
CA VAL A 305 -18.55 -7.82 14.03
C VAL A 305 -17.84 -8.78 13.10
N ASP A 306 -17.93 -8.58 11.79
CA ASP A 306 -17.35 -9.49 10.81
C ASP A 306 -15.82 -9.42 10.79
N LEU A 307 -15.25 -8.21 10.86
CA LEU A 307 -13.80 -8.02 10.93
C LEU A 307 -13.21 -8.59 12.22
N THR A 308 -13.90 -8.46 13.35
CA THR A 308 -13.46 -9.06 14.62
C THR A 308 -13.48 -10.58 14.53
N LYS A 309 -14.56 -11.18 14.03
CA LYS A 309 -14.63 -12.64 13.81
C LYS A 309 -13.54 -13.14 12.85
N SER A 310 -13.19 -12.34 11.83
CA SER A 310 -12.07 -12.67 10.96
C SER A 310 -10.74 -12.66 11.72
N LEU A 311 -10.53 -11.69 12.61
CA LEU A 311 -9.31 -11.55 13.41
C LEU A 311 -9.25 -12.59 14.55
N ASP A 312 -10.37 -13.07 15.04
CA ASP A 312 -10.41 -14.22 15.97
C ASP A 312 -9.84 -15.49 15.30
N ILE A 313 -9.99 -15.61 13.97
CA ILE A 313 -9.44 -16.72 13.17
C ILE A 313 -8.01 -16.43 12.72
N GLU A 314 -7.74 -15.24 12.17
CA GLU A 314 -6.43 -14.80 11.69
C GLU A 314 -6.00 -13.51 12.41
N PRO A 315 -5.42 -13.58 13.63
CA PRO A 315 -5.19 -12.40 14.50
C PRO A 315 -4.28 -11.31 13.93
N ASN A 316 -3.39 -11.69 13.03
CA ASN A 316 -2.41 -10.80 12.39
C ASN A 316 -2.76 -10.56 10.91
N ASN A 317 -4.04 -10.68 10.53
CA ASN A 317 -4.44 -10.36 9.16
C ASN A 317 -4.44 -8.84 8.94
N ALA A 318 -3.47 -8.39 8.14
CA ALA A 318 -3.23 -6.99 7.81
C ALA A 318 -4.48 -6.22 7.35
N PHE A 319 -5.18 -6.79 6.39
CA PHE A 319 -6.38 -6.20 5.80
C PHE A 319 -7.50 -6.03 6.84
N ALA A 320 -7.71 -7.04 7.68
CA ALA A 320 -8.74 -7.00 8.70
C ALA A 320 -8.42 -5.99 9.82
N LEU A 321 -7.16 -5.93 10.28
CA LEU A 321 -6.69 -4.93 11.26
C LEU A 321 -6.86 -3.51 10.69
N LYS A 322 -6.37 -3.26 9.47
CA LYS A 322 -6.52 -1.95 8.79
C LYS A 322 -7.98 -1.52 8.71
N ASN A 323 -8.85 -2.38 8.18
CA ASN A 323 -10.26 -2.03 7.99
C ASN A 323 -10.99 -1.87 9.32
N ARG A 324 -10.66 -2.67 10.35
CA ARG A 324 -11.27 -2.53 11.67
C ARG A 324 -10.82 -1.23 12.34
N GLY A 325 -9.54 -0.89 12.22
CA GLY A 325 -8.99 0.39 12.64
C GLY A 325 -9.69 1.59 11.97
N VAL A 326 -9.93 1.52 10.66
CA VAL A 326 -10.70 2.55 9.93
C VAL A 326 -12.14 2.65 10.44
N VAL A 327 -12.78 1.52 10.74
CA VAL A 327 -14.16 1.52 11.27
C VAL A 327 -14.20 2.15 12.67
N TYR A 328 -13.26 1.80 13.55
CA TYR A 328 -13.14 2.43 14.86
C TYR A 328 -12.94 3.95 14.73
N TYR A 329 -12.10 4.41 13.80
CA TYR A 329 -11.95 5.83 13.50
C TYR A 329 -13.28 6.46 13.04
N LYS A 330 -14.02 5.83 12.12
CA LYS A 330 -15.34 6.33 11.67
C LYS A 330 -16.36 6.39 12.81
N MET A 331 -16.23 5.54 13.81
CA MET A 331 -17.03 5.52 15.03
C MET A 331 -16.50 6.43 16.15
N LYS A 332 -15.39 7.15 15.91
CA LYS A 332 -14.69 8.01 16.88
C LYS A 332 -14.09 7.26 18.08
N GLU A 333 -13.86 5.96 17.95
CA GLU A 333 -13.14 5.15 18.93
C GLU A 333 -11.63 5.18 18.63
N TYR A 334 -11.02 6.35 18.83
CA TYR A 334 -9.66 6.64 18.35
C TYR A 334 -8.58 5.74 18.97
N ASP A 335 -8.66 5.42 20.26
CA ASP A 335 -7.68 4.53 20.91
C ASP A 335 -7.66 3.12 20.30
N LYS A 336 -8.85 2.57 20.01
CA LYS A 336 -8.96 1.25 19.35
C LYS A 336 -8.52 1.31 17.90
N SER A 337 -8.76 2.43 17.23
CA SER A 337 -8.29 2.67 15.87
C SER A 337 -6.76 2.62 15.80
N LEU A 338 -6.06 3.35 16.69
CA LEU A 338 -4.61 3.31 16.78
C LEU A 338 -4.07 1.91 17.10
N ALA A 339 -4.68 1.21 18.06
CA ALA A 339 -4.24 -0.13 18.46
C ALA A 339 -4.23 -1.15 17.31
N ASP A 340 -5.17 -1.03 16.37
CA ASP A 340 -5.22 -1.87 15.17
C ASP A 340 -4.30 -1.36 14.06
N LEU A 341 -4.24 -0.04 13.84
CA LEU A 341 -3.40 0.57 12.80
C LEU A 341 -1.91 0.48 13.12
N ASP A 342 -1.50 0.48 14.40
CA ASP A 342 -0.08 0.39 14.80
C ASP A 342 0.52 -1.00 14.61
N LYS A 343 -0.31 -2.05 14.68
CA LYS A 343 0.15 -3.44 14.51
C LYS A 343 0.60 -3.75 13.10
N GLU A 344 0.05 -3.04 12.12
CA GLU A 344 0.20 -3.33 10.71
C GLU A 344 0.29 -2.05 9.89
N ILE A 345 1.34 -1.26 10.11
CA ILE A 345 1.75 -0.36 9.03
C ILE A 345 2.82 -1.10 8.25
N GLU A 346 2.39 -1.77 7.18
CA GLU A 346 3.31 -1.99 6.06
C GLU A 346 3.89 -0.60 5.71
N PRO A 347 5.22 -0.44 5.63
CA PRO A 347 5.86 0.86 5.48
C PRO A 347 5.33 1.71 4.31
N ASP A 348 4.71 1.06 3.32
CA ASP A 348 4.32 1.63 2.03
C ASP A 348 2.79 1.75 1.81
N ASP A 349 1.93 1.58 2.82
CA ASP A 349 0.46 1.81 2.68
C ASP A 349 0.08 3.27 2.98
N ALA A 350 0.01 4.09 1.93
CA ALA A 350 -0.37 5.50 2.01
C ALA A 350 -1.73 5.74 2.67
N PHE A 351 -2.70 4.84 2.46
CA PHE A 351 -4.05 4.97 2.99
C PHE A 351 -4.09 4.70 4.50
N ALA A 352 -3.43 3.64 4.95
CA ALA A 352 -3.32 3.31 6.38
C ALA A 352 -2.60 4.43 7.15
N LEU A 353 -1.47 4.91 6.62
CA LEU A 353 -0.73 6.05 7.16
C LEU A 353 -1.62 7.29 7.26
N ARG A 354 -2.39 7.62 6.21
CA ARG A 354 -3.31 8.76 6.23
C ARG A 354 -4.39 8.61 7.30
N CYS A 355 -4.97 7.42 7.45
CA CYS A 355 -6.00 7.16 8.46
C CYS A 355 -5.44 7.23 9.89
N ARG A 356 -4.23 6.73 10.11
CA ARG A 356 -3.56 6.83 11.41
C ARG A 356 -3.19 8.28 11.74
N GLY A 357 -2.62 9.00 10.77
CA GLY A 357 -2.36 10.43 10.89
C GLY A 357 -3.62 11.24 11.20
N GLU A 358 -4.74 10.93 10.54
CA GLU A 358 -6.04 11.56 10.85
C GLU A 358 -6.52 11.24 12.27
N THR A 359 -6.32 10.01 12.73
CA THR A 359 -6.67 9.60 14.10
C THR A 359 -5.84 10.38 15.12
N TYR A 360 -4.53 10.52 14.89
CA TYR A 360 -3.65 11.36 15.71
C TYR A 360 -4.10 12.84 15.73
N TYR A 361 -4.51 13.39 14.58
CA TYR A 361 -5.05 14.76 14.51
C TYR A 361 -6.27 14.94 15.43
N TRP A 362 -7.20 13.99 15.45
CA TRP A 362 -8.40 14.08 16.31
C TRP A 362 -8.11 13.86 17.80
N MET A 363 -6.95 13.29 18.13
CA MET A 363 -6.46 13.13 19.50
C MET A 363 -5.53 14.27 19.95
N ASP A 364 -5.45 15.36 19.18
CA ASP A 364 -4.54 16.49 19.40
C ASP A 364 -3.04 16.12 19.41
N LYS A 365 -2.67 14.97 18.83
CA LYS A 365 -1.28 14.48 18.67
C LYS A 365 -0.73 14.93 17.32
N PHE A 366 -0.46 16.23 17.19
CA PHE A 366 -0.19 16.85 15.89
C PHE A 366 1.15 16.44 15.27
N GLU A 367 2.18 16.23 16.08
CA GLU A 367 3.51 15.81 15.63
C GLU A 367 3.47 14.40 15.00
N GLU A 368 2.81 13.45 15.66
CA GLU A 368 2.61 12.09 15.15
C GLU A 368 1.73 12.09 13.90
N SER A 369 0.69 12.93 13.88
CA SER A 369 -0.13 13.18 12.68
C SER A 369 0.73 13.63 11.50
N LEU A 370 1.60 14.63 11.69
CA LEU A 370 2.49 15.10 10.62
C LEU A 370 3.44 14.03 10.11
N ALA A 371 4.00 13.22 11.00
CA ALA A 371 4.94 12.15 10.62
C ALA A 371 4.29 11.15 9.65
N ASP A 372 3.08 10.69 9.96
CA ASP A 372 2.35 9.74 9.12
C ASP A 372 1.84 10.38 7.82
N LEU A 373 1.35 11.63 7.88
CA LEU A 373 0.87 12.32 6.69
C LEU A 373 2.01 12.67 5.73
N ASN A 374 3.22 12.92 6.22
CA ASN A 374 4.42 13.08 5.39
C ASN A 374 4.75 11.79 4.65
N LYS A 375 4.84 10.66 5.34
CA LYS A 375 5.08 9.36 4.70
C LYS A 375 3.99 9.00 3.69
N SER A 376 2.73 9.25 4.03
CA SER A 376 1.60 9.07 3.13
C SER A 376 1.77 9.89 1.83
N LEU A 377 2.28 11.13 1.91
CA LEU A 377 2.55 11.98 0.76
C LEU A 377 3.87 11.68 0.04
N GLU A 378 4.81 10.99 0.68
CA GLU A 378 5.98 10.43 -0.01
C GLU A 378 5.57 9.31 -0.97
N ILE A 379 4.56 8.51 -0.58
CA ILE A 379 4.01 7.41 -1.37
C ILE A 379 3.00 7.94 -2.42
N GLU A 380 2.06 8.80 -2.01
CA GLU A 380 1.03 9.40 -2.87
C GLU A 380 1.09 10.95 -2.85
N PRO A 381 2.00 11.58 -3.62
CA PRO A 381 2.25 13.03 -3.54
C PRO A 381 1.05 13.92 -3.88
N ASN A 382 0.13 13.42 -4.70
CA ASN A 382 -1.02 14.17 -5.21
C ASN A 382 -2.34 13.80 -4.50
N SER A 383 -2.27 13.29 -3.27
CA SER A 383 -3.47 13.03 -2.48
C SER A 383 -4.04 14.33 -1.90
N ALA A 384 -5.05 14.90 -2.56
CA ALA A 384 -5.71 16.14 -2.13
C ALA A 384 -6.23 16.04 -0.69
N LEU A 385 -6.76 14.88 -0.29
CA LEU A 385 -7.23 14.61 1.07
C LEU A 385 -6.09 14.65 2.09
N THR A 386 -4.95 14.00 1.81
CA THR A 386 -3.78 14.00 2.72
C THR A 386 -3.18 15.39 2.85
N LEU A 387 -3.02 16.11 1.74
CA LEU A 387 -2.55 17.51 1.74
C LEU A 387 -3.46 18.38 2.62
N ARG A 388 -4.78 18.27 2.44
CA ARG A 388 -5.75 19.05 3.23
C ARG A 388 -5.70 18.75 4.72
N LEU A 389 -5.51 17.48 5.09
CA LEU A 389 -5.38 17.06 6.48
C LEU A 389 -4.06 17.53 7.09
N ARG A 390 -2.95 17.42 6.35
CA ARG A 390 -1.63 17.93 6.80
C ARG A 390 -1.64 19.44 6.94
N GLY A 391 -2.24 20.15 5.97
CA GLY A 391 -2.46 21.59 6.06
C GLY A 391 -3.30 21.98 7.28
N ASN A 392 -4.34 21.21 7.62
CA ASN A 392 -5.12 21.45 8.83
C ASN A 392 -4.34 21.18 10.11
N THR A 393 -3.48 20.14 10.11
CA THR A 393 -2.57 19.83 11.22
C THR A 393 -1.60 20.99 11.46
N TYR A 394 -0.93 21.49 10.41
CA TYR A 394 -0.09 22.67 10.50
C TYR A 394 -0.82 23.90 11.06
N ARG A 395 -2.07 24.13 10.65
CA ARG A 395 -2.89 25.24 11.18
C ARG A 395 -3.15 25.10 12.67
N MET A 396 -3.40 23.89 13.17
CA MET A 396 -3.59 23.64 14.61
C MET A 396 -2.30 23.92 15.40
N MET A 397 -1.15 23.61 14.81
CA MET A 397 0.18 23.95 15.34
C MET A 397 0.59 25.41 15.13
N LYS A 398 -0.30 26.27 14.60
CA LYS A 398 -0.03 27.69 14.26
C LYS A 398 1.04 27.90 13.19
N ARG A 399 1.36 26.87 12.40
CA ARG A 399 2.28 26.89 11.24
C ARG A 399 1.48 27.25 9.99
N TYR A 400 1.13 28.53 9.87
CA TYR A 400 0.11 28.95 8.89
C TYR A 400 0.62 28.95 7.45
N GLU A 401 1.89 29.25 7.24
CA GLU A 401 2.52 29.28 5.93
C GLU A 401 2.57 27.87 5.31
N GLU A 402 3.01 26.86 6.07
CA GLU A 402 2.99 25.46 5.61
C GLU A 402 1.55 24.96 5.41
N SER A 403 0.63 25.39 6.29
CA SER A 403 -0.80 25.11 6.14
C SER A 403 -1.34 25.62 4.80
N LEU A 404 -1.05 26.87 4.45
CA LEU A 404 -1.46 27.47 3.19
C LEU A 404 -0.83 26.79 1.98
N ALA A 405 0.44 26.39 2.06
CA ALA A 405 1.12 25.69 0.97
C ALA A 405 0.42 24.37 0.61
N ASP A 406 0.09 23.55 1.62
CA ASP A 406 -0.62 22.29 1.40
C ASP A 406 -2.07 22.49 0.96
N LEU A 407 -2.77 23.46 1.55
CA LEU A 407 -4.16 23.77 1.15
C LEU A 407 -4.25 24.34 -0.26
N ASN A 408 -3.24 25.10 -0.71
CA ASN A 408 -3.13 25.55 -2.10
C ASN A 408 -2.97 24.37 -3.05
N LYS A 409 -2.01 23.47 -2.80
CA LYS A 409 -1.83 22.25 -3.60
C LYS A 409 -3.09 21.37 -3.63
N SER A 410 -3.75 21.20 -2.48
CA SER A 410 -5.03 20.48 -2.41
C SER A 410 -6.11 21.11 -3.30
N LEU A 411 -6.17 22.44 -3.36
CA LEU A 411 -7.13 23.18 -4.19
C LEU A 411 -6.70 23.31 -5.66
N GLU A 412 -5.43 23.11 -5.99
CA GLU A 412 -5.00 22.93 -7.38
C GLU A 412 -5.52 21.60 -7.94
N ILE A 413 -5.56 20.55 -7.10
CA ILE A 413 -6.07 19.22 -7.47
C ILE A 413 -7.61 19.19 -7.44
N GLU A 414 -8.24 19.77 -6.41
CA GLU A 414 -9.70 19.85 -6.27
C GLU A 414 -10.19 21.30 -6.08
N PRO A 415 -10.32 22.10 -7.16
CA PRO A 415 -10.57 23.56 -7.08
C PRO A 415 -11.88 24.00 -6.41
N ASN A 416 -12.85 23.09 -6.33
CA ASN A 416 -14.18 23.32 -5.77
C ASN A 416 -14.41 22.51 -4.48
N ASN A 417 -13.34 22.10 -3.79
CA ASN A 417 -13.47 21.47 -2.48
C ASN A 417 -13.82 22.53 -1.42
N ALA A 418 -15.11 22.64 -1.06
CA ALA A 418 -15.61 23.64 -0.12
C ALA A 418 -14.93 23.53 1.27
N PHE A 419 -14.65 22.32 1.74
CA PHE A 419 -13.95 22.11 3.02
C PHE A 419 -12.49 22.61 3.00
N ALA A 420 -11.76 22.40 1.90
CA ALA A 420 -10.41 22.94 1.73
C ALA A 420 -10.43 24.48 1.68
N LEU A 421 -11.39 25.08 0.97
CA LEU A 421 -11.60 26.53 0.95
C LEU A 421 -11.86 27.09 2.36
N ARG A 422 -12.75 26.47 3.14
CA ARG A 422 -12.99 26.88 4.55
C ARG A 422 -11.75 26.77 5.41
N SER A 423 -10.99 25.68 5.25
CA SER A 423 -9.75 25.44 5.98
C SER A 423 -8.71 26.53 5.67
N ARG A 424 -8.57 26.88 4.39
CA ARG A 424 -7.66 27.93 3.91
C ARG A 424 -8.10 29.32 4.35
N GLY A 425 -9.40 29.62 4.28
CA GLY A 425 -9.98 30.86 4.80
C GLY A 425 -9.70 31.04 6.30
N LYS A 426 -9.84 29.96 7.10
CA LYS A 426 -9.49 29.99 8.51
C LYS A 426 -8.00 30.26 8.74
N ALA A 427 -7.10 29.68 7.94
CA ALA A 427 -5.66 29.96 8.02
C ALA A 427 -5.36 31.44 7.73
N TYR A 428 -5.88 31.99 6.64
CA TYR A 428 -5.74 33.42 6.31
C TYR A 428 -6.26 34.34 7.43
N ARG A 429 -7.42 34.02 8.02
CA ARG A 429 -7.96 34.78 9.16
C ARG A 429 -7.04 34.76 10.38
N MET A 430 -6.42 33.62 10.69
CA MET A 430 -5.46 33.53 11.80
C MET A 430 -4.20 34.38 11.55
N MET A 431 -3.83 34.57 10.28
CA MET A 431 -2.76 35.47 9.85
C MET A 431 -3.19 36.93 9.70
N LYS A 432 -4.43 37.27 10.06
CA LYS A 432 -5.03 38.62 9.87
C LYS A 432 -5.14 39.07 8.40
N ARG A 433 -5.09 38.13 7.46
CA ARG A 433 -5.30 38.35 6.02
C ARG A 433 -6.78 38.20 5.71
N TYR A 434 -7.56 39.23 6.06
CA TYR A 434 -9.01 39.11 6.16
C TYR A 434 -9.69 39.08 4.79
N GLU A 435 -9.19 39.82 3.81
CA GLU A 435 -9.70 39.85 2.44
C GLU A 435 -9.58 38.48 1.76
N GLU A 436 -8.41 37.83 1.86
CA GLU A 436 -8.24 36.47 1.32
C GLU A 436 -9.06 35.44 2.09
N SER A 437 -9.25 35.63 3.40
CA SER A 437 -10.16 34.82 4.21
C SER A 437 -11.60 34.91 3.70
N LEU A 438 -12.12 36.12 3.50
CA LEU A 438 -13.46 36.38 2.98
C LEU A 438 -13.63 35.77 1.58
N ALA A 439 -12.64 35.93 0.69
CA ALA A 439 -12.69 35.34 -0.66
C ALA A 439 -12.86 33.82 -0.63
N ASN A 440 -12.14 33.13 0.28
CA ASN A 440 -12.26 31.69 0.44
C ASN A 440 -13.61 31.27 1.05
N PHE A 441 -14.11 31.99 2.06
CA PHE A 441 -15.42 31.69 2.62
C PHE A 441 -16.57 31.97 1.64
N ASN A 442 -16.47 33.05 0.84
CA ASN A 442 -17.42 33.35 -0.23
C ASN A 442 -17.48 32.21 -1.25
N LYS A 443 -16.33 31.80 -1.78
CA LYS A 443 -16.28 30.67 -2.72
C LYS A 443 -16.80 29.37 -2.11
N SER A 444 -16.52 29.11 -0.82
CA SER A 444 -17.10 27.95 -0.13
C SER A 444 -18.63 28.04 -0.01
N LEU A 445 -19.19 29.23 0.21
CA LEU A 445 -20.63 29.45 0.37
C LEU A 445 -21.35 29.51 -0.98
N GLU A 446 -20.66 29.82 -2.08
CA GLU A 446 -21.20 29.61 -3.43
C GLU A 446 -21.42 28.11 -3.71
N ILE A 447 -20.56 27.23 -3.18
CA ILE A 447 -20.65 25.77 -3.34
C ILE A 447 -21.63 25.16 -2.33
N GLU A 448 -21.56 25.56 -1.07
CA GLU A 448 -22.43 25.09 0.03
C GLU A 448 -23.09 26.29 0.73
N PRO A 449 -24.21 26.83 0.21
CA PRO A 449 -24.81 28.07 0.71
C PRO A 449 -25.27 28.04 2.17
N ASN A 450 -25.71 26.87 2.65
CA ASN A 450 -26.23 26.66 3.99
C ASN A 450 -25.20 26.02 4.93
N ASN A 451 -23.91 26.27 4.73
CA ASN A 451 -22.86 25.78 5.62
C ASN A 451 -22.71 26.71 6.84
N ALA A 452 -23.31 26.34 7.98
CA ALA A 452 -23.27 27.13 9.21
C ALA A 452 -21.82 27.45 9.67
N PHE A 453 -20.90 26.50 9.55
CA PHE A 453 -19.50 26.72 9.91
C PHE A 453 -18.85 27.82 9.06
N ALA A 454 -19.11 27.84 7.74
CA ALA A 454 -18.58 28.88 6.84
C ALA A 454 -19.17 30.25 7.17
N LEU A 455 -20.50 30.34 7.34
CA LEU A 455 -21.20 31.56 7.73
C LEU A 455 -20.65 32.12 9.04
N LYS A 456 -20.54 31.29 10.09
CA LYS A 456 -19.95 31.68 11.38
C LYS A 456 -18.55 32.25 11.23
N ASN A 457 -17.68 31.59 10.46
CA ASN A 457 -16.30 32.04 10.30
C ASN A 457 -16.18 33.29 9.41
N ARG A 458 -17.05 33.44 8.41
CA ARG A 458 -17.12 34.64 7.57
C ARG A 458 -17.64 35.83 8.38
N GLY A 459 -18.72 35.64 9.16
CA GLY A 459 -19.22 36.63 10.11
C GLY A 459 -18.16 37.06 11.12
N LYS A 460 -17.43 36.11 11.72
CA LYS A 460 -16.27 36.42 12.58
C LYS A 460 -15.16 37.19 11.86
N THR A 461 -14.97 36.97 10.56
CA THR A 461 -14.01 37.74 9.75
C THR A 461 -14.50 39.17 9.58
N TYR A 462 -15.77 39.37 9.24
CA TYR A 462 -16.38 40.70 9.14
C TYR A 462 -16.30 41.47 10.46
N TYR A 463 -16.60 40.82 11.58
CA TYR A 463 -16.41 41.39 12.92
C TYR A 463 -14.98 41.90 13.14
N LEU A 464 -13.96 41.11 12.78
CA LEU A 464 -12.56 41.49 12.93
C LEU A 464 -12.12 42.63 12.00
N MET A 465 -12.95 42.99 11.01
CA MET A 465 -12.78 44.12 10.11
C MET A 465 -13.72 45.29 10.47
N ASP A 466 -14.35 45.27 11.64
CA ASP A 466 -15.34 46.25 12.11
C ASP A 466 -16.61 46.36 11.23
N LYS A 467 -16.87 45.33 10.41
CA LYS A 467 -18.06 45.21 9.54
C LYS A 467 -19.18 44.50 10.29
N TYR A 468 -19.76 45.19 11.27
CA TYR A 468 -20.66 44.56 12.23
C TYR A 468 -21.99 44.10 11.63
N GLU A 469 -22.57 44.84 10.69
CA GLU A 469 -23.84 44.46 10.06
C GLU A 469 -23.71 43.21 9.19
N GLU A 470 -22.65 43.12 8.38
CA GLU A 470 -22.35 41.91 7.61
C GLU A 470 -22.03 40.72 8.53
N SER A 471 -21.37 40.97 9.67
CA SER A 471 -21.14 39.96 10.71
C SER A 471 -22.47 39.42 11.25
N LEU A 472 -23.39 40.31 11.67
CA LEU A 472 -24.71 39.92 12.17
C LEU A 472 -25.52 39.14 11.14
N ALA A 473 -25.50 39.58 9.87
CA ALA A 473 -26.23 38.90 8.80
C ALA A 473 -25.78 37.43 8.63
N ASP A 474 -24.48 37.17 8.65
CA ASP A 474 -23.93 35.82 8.55
C ASP A 474 -24.16 35.00 9.82
N LEU A 475 -23.99 35.61 10.99
CA LEU A 475 -24.19 34.93 12.28
C LEU A 475 -25.66 34.57 12.51
N ASN A 476 -26.59 35.42 12.10
CA ASN A 476 -28.03 35.12 12.09
C ASN A 476 -28.32 33.90 11.22
N LYS A 477 -27.89 33.91 9.97
CA LYS A 477 -28.06 32.75 9.07
C LYS A 477 -27.42 31.48 9.63
N SER A 478 -26.24 31.59 10.25
CA SER A 478 -25.59 30.46 10.91
C SER A 478 -26.43 29.88 12.05
N LEU A 479 -27.07 30.75 12.84
CA LEU A 479 -27.91 30.36 13.97
C LEU A 479 -29.31 29.91 13.55
N ASP A 480 -29.81 30.34 12.39
CA ASP A 480 -31.04 29.78 11.79
C ASP A 480 -30.82 28.31 11.41
N ILE A 481 -29.60 27.95 11.00
CA ILE A 481 -29.23 26.57 10.63
C ILE A 481 -28.86 25.74 11.88
N GLU A 482 -28.06 26.31 12.78
CA GLU A 482 -27.62 25.67 14.04
C GLU A 482 -27.93 26.57 15.26
N PRO A 483 -29.18 26.53 15.80
CA PRO A 483 -29.63 27.46 16.84
C PRO A 483 -28.89 27.40 18.17
N ASN A 484 -28.18 26.31 18.41
CA ASN A 484 -27.45 26.02 19.65
C ASN A 484 -25.92 26.05 19.46
N ASN A 485 -25.42 26.64 18.37
CA ASN A 485 -23.98 26.79 18.16
C ASN A 485 -23.41 27.85 19.11
N THR A 486 -22.72 27.40 20.17
CA THR A 486 -22.22 28.26 21.26
C THR A 486 -21.24 29.32 20.78
N ASP A 487 -20.35 28.98 19.85
CA ASP A 487 -19.43 29.94 19.23
C ASP A 487 -20.17 31.02 18.42
N ALA A 488 -21.21 30.64 17.66
CA ALA A 488 -21.95 31.59 16.83
C ALA A 488 -22.73 32.57 17.71
N LEU A 489 -23.40 32.08 18.76
CA LEU A 489 -24.03 32.93 19.79
C LEU A 489 -23.01 33.88 20.42
N ALA A 490 -21.83 33.37 20.82
CA ALA A 490 -20.81 34.19 21.44
C ALA A 490 -20.24 35.27 20.50
N ASN A 491 -19.99 34.94 19.23
CA ASN A 491 -19.53 35.92 18.25
C ASN A 491 -20.63 36.95 17.92
N ARG A 492 -21.91 36.56 17.92
CA ARG A 492 -23.03 37.48 17.68
C ARG A 492 -23.26 38.40 18.87
N GLY A 493 -23.23 37.86 20.09
CA GLY A 493 -23.26 38.64 21.31
C GLY A 493 -22.11 39.64 21.42
N GLU A 494 -20.88 39.25 21.02
CA GLU A 494 -19.75 40.19 20.95
C GLU A 494 -19.95 41.26 19.86
N THR A 495 -20.52 40.90 18.72
CA THR A 495 -20.86 41.85 17.65
C THR A 495 -21.88 42.89 18.16
N TYR A 496 -22.95 42.45 18.84
CA TYR A 496 -23.91 43.35 19.48
C TYR A 496 -23.25 44.26 20.51
N ARG A 497 -22.35 43.74 21.35
CA ARG A 497 -21.62 44.54 22.34
C ARG A 497 -20.81 45.66 21.70
N MET A 498 -20.13 45.38 20.58
CA MET A 498 -19.37 46.38 19.83
C MET A 498 -20.25 47.44 19.16
N MET A 499 -21.53 47.14 18.94
CA MET A 499 -22.55 48.08 18.47
C MET A 499 -23.34 48.73 19.61
N GLU A 500 -22.91 48.58 20.86
CA GLU A 500 -23.58 49.11 22.07
C GLU A 500 -25.00 48.55 22.30
N ARG A 501 -25.31 47.41 21.70
CA ARG A 501 -26.59 46.67 21.84
C ARG A 501 -26.48 45.66 22.98
N TYR A 502 -26.40 46.16 24.21
CA TYR A 502 -26.03 45.36 25.37
C TYR A 502 -27.09 44.32 25.76
N GLU A 503 -28.38 44.64 25.64
CA GLU A 503 -29.46 43.69 25.93
C GLU A 503 -29.42 42.46 25.01
N GLU A 504 -29.33 42.66 23.69
CA GLU A 504 -29.22 41.56 22.73
C GLU A 504 -27.90 40.79 22.89
N SER A 505 -26.82 41.50 23.25
CA SER A 505 -25.54 40.89 23.61
C SER A 505 -25.70 39.92 24.78
N LEU A 506 -26.27 40.37 25.90
CA LEU A 506 -26.47 39.54 27.09
C LEU A 506 -27.41 38.36 26.82
N ALA A 507 -28.46 38.54 26.02
CA ALA A 507 -29.36 37.46 25.63
C ALA A 507 -28.61 36.30 24.95
N ASP A 508 -27.78 36.60 23.94
CA ASP A 508 -26.99 35.59 23.23
C ASP A 508 -25.91 34.96 24.11
N LEU A 509 -25.23 35.77 24.93
CA LEU A 509 -24.17 35.29 25.82
C LEU A 509 -24.72 34.40 26.93
N ASN A 510 -25.90 34.71 27.47
CA ASN A 510 -26.59 33.87 28.46
C ASN A 510 -27.00 32.54 27.81
N LYS A 511 -27.63 32.57 26.64
CA LYS A 511 -28.00 31.34 25.91
C LYS A 511 -26.79 30.46 25.59
N SER A 512 -25.66 31.08 25.20
CA SER A 512 -24.39 30.37 24.97
C SER A 512 -23.90 29.66 26.24
N LEU A 513 -24.00 30.29 27.40
CA LEU A 513 -23.57 29.71 28.70
C LEU A 513 -24.59 28.74 29.31
N GLU A 514 -25.87 28.84 28.96
CA GLU A 514 -26.85 27.80 29.29
C GLU A 514 -26.49 26.46 28.61
N ILE A 515 -25.97 26.52 27.38
CA ILE A 515 -25.54 25.35 26.62
C ILE A 515 -24.16 24.86 27.07
N GLU A 516 -23.19 25.78 27.22
CA GLU A 516 -21.82 25.49 27.65
C GLU A 516 -21.39 26.43 28.77
N PRO A 517 -21.66 26.08 30.04
CA PRO A 517 -21.42 26.95 31.20
C PRO A 517 -19.98 27.44 31.36
N ASN A 518 -19.01 26.66 30.85
CA ASN A 518 -17.58 26.92 30.98
C ASN A 518 -16.96 27.51 29.69
N HIS A 519 -17.76 28.01 28.75
CA HIS A 519 -17.22 28.60 27.52
C HIS A 519 -16.46 29.90 27.81
N ALA A 520 -15.13 29.81 27.91
CA ALA A 520 -14.26 30.87 28.42
C ALA A 520 -14.37 32.19 27.63
N PHE A 521 -14.53 32.11 26.30
CA PHE A 521 -14.71 33.30 25.47
C PHE A 521 -16.02 34.02 25.84
N THR A 522 -17.13 33.29 25.96
CA THR A 522 -18.44 33.87 26.32
C THR A 522 -18.42 34.49 27.72
N LEU A 523 -17.87 33.78 28.72
CA LEU A 523 -17.75 34.31 30.09
C LEU A 523 -17.02 35.67 30.11
N ARG A 524 -15.90 35.76 29.38
CA ARG A 524 -15.12 37.00 29.27
C ARG A 524 -15.91 38.12 28.61
N ILE A 525 -16.62 37.83 27.52
CA ILE A 525 -17.42 38.86 26.83
C ILE A 525 -18.57 39.33 27.71
N ARG A 526 -19.31 38.41 28.33
CA ARG A 526 -20.42 38.74 29.22
C ARG A 526 -19.99 39.61 30.40
N GLY A 527 -18.86 39.29 31.02
CA GLY A 527 -18.28 40.11 32.09
C GLY A 527 -17.98 41.55 31.63
N LYS A 528 -17.48 41.73 30.40
CA LYS A 528 -17.27 43.06 29.81
C LYS A 528 -18.58 43.78 29.51
N THR A 529 -19.59 43.08 28.99
CA THR A 529 -20.90 43.66 28.68
C THR A 529 -21.57 44.18 29.95
N LEU A 530 -21.59 43.39 31.04
CA LEU A 530 -22.20 43.78 32.31
C LEU A 530 -21.54 45.00 32.97
N LEU A 531 -20.26 45.26 32.70
CA LEU A 531 -19.56 46.45 33.19
C LEU A 531 -19.89 47.73 32.40
N LEU A 532 -20.45 47.60 31.21
CA LEU A 532 -20.83 48.71 30.33
C LEU A 532 -22.34 49.00 30.37
N ASP A 533 -23.14 48.02 30.77
CA ASP A 533 -24.60 48.08 30.88
C ASP A 533 -25.08 48.67 32.22
N GLY A 534 -24.22 48.70 33.24
CA GLY A 534 -24.47 49.32 34.55
C GLY A 534 -23.71 50.63 34.72
#